data_AF-F8AMG2-F1
#
_entry.id   AF-F8AMG2-F1
#
_cell.length_a   1.000
_cell.length_b   1.000
_cell.length_c   1.000
_cell.angle_alpha   90.00
_cell.angle_beta   90.00
_cell.angle_gamma   90.00
#
_symmetry.space_group_name_H-M   'P 1'
#
loop_
_entity.id
_entity.type
_entity.pdbx_description
1 polymer ?
#
loop_
_entity_poly.entity_id
_entity_poly.type
_entity_poly.pdbx_seq_one_letter_code
_entity_poly.pdbx_strand_id
1 'polypeptide(L)'
;MEINKIKMIAELILLKDKEYSETEKLKNYLKKYIDLNNEIGILEDTLKDLDNNNSNTLNVSDAKFLSNELRGYLNTLNKLKYQLNELNNTNNINVVNYNELNDCIKKMRDIIINVDDSLKWDIHNRIDELKNELETIEWELELIILNYGLQKFEIDNNNNEELYDYIYQKIIQHLNQENG
;
A
#
# COMPACT_ATOMS: atom_id res chain seq x y z
N MET A 1 -15.49 2.01 1.49
CA MET A 1 -16.51 1.07 1.00
C MET A 1 -16.19 -0.28 1.63
N GLU A 2 -17.11 -0.91 2.38
CA GLU A 2 -16.77 -2.07 3.21
C GLU A 2 -16.43 -3.30 2.35
N ILE A 3 -15.15 -3.68 2.33
CA ILE A 3 -14.53 -4.95 1.88
C ILE A 3 -15.47 -6.17 1.97
N ASN A 4 -16.31 -6.24 3.01
CA ASN A 4 -17.29 -7.31 3.21
C ASN A 4 -18.43 -7.39 2.16
N LYS A 5 -18.85 -6.27 1.56
CA LYS A 5 -20.05 -6.24 0.69
C LYS A 5 -19.80 -6.91 -0.65
N ILE A 6 -18.67 -6.61 -1.31
CA ILE A 6 -18.31 -7.17 -2.62
C ILE A 6 -18.18 -8.69 -2.53
N LYS A 7 -17.43 -9.17 -1.53
CA LYS A 7 -17.26 -10.60 -1.25
C LYS A 7 -18.60 -11.29 -1.02
N MET A 8 -19.43 -10.76 -0.14
CA MET A 8 -20.73 -11.33 0.19
C MET A 8 -21.63 -11.47 -1.05
N ILE A 9 -21.67 -10.45 -1.91
CA ILE A 9 -22.53 -10.46 -3.09
C ILE A 9 -21.99 -11.42 -4.16
N ALA A 10 -20.67 -11.45 -4.37
CA ALA A 10 -20.03 -12.42 -5.25
C ALA A 10 -20.32 -13.87 -4.81
N GLU A 11 -20.21 -14.16 -3.52
CA GLU A 11 -20.55 -15.48 -2.96
C GLU A 11 -22.04 -15.81 -3.16
N LEU A 12 -22.94 -14.85 -2.92
CA LEU A 12 -24.38 -15.04 -3.13
C LEU A 12 -24.72 -15.36 -4.59
N ILE A 13 -24.13 -14.65 -5.56
CA ILE A 13 -24.32 -14.93 -6.99
C ILE A 13 -23.86 -16.36 -7.30
N LEU A 14 -22.65 -16.72 -6.89
CA LEU A 14 -22.08 -18.06 -7.15
C LEU A 14 -22.90 -19.20 -6.50
N LEU A 15 -23.52 -18.94 -5.35
CA LEU A 15 -24.33 -19.93 -4.65
C LEU A 15 -25.72 -20.12 -5.26
N LYS A 16 -26.35 -19.02 -5.70
CA LYS A 16 -27.78 -18.99 -6.04
C LYS A 16 -28.05 -18.96 -7.54
N ASP A 17 -27.18 -18.38 -8.35
CA ASP A 17 -27.34 -18.31 -9.80
C ASP A 17 -26.28 -19.14 -10.53
N LYS A 18 -26.49 -20.45 -10.55
CA LYS A 18 -25.55 -21.42 -11.15
C LYS A 18 -25.45 -21.33 -12.68
N GLU A 19 -26.42 -20.66 -13.32
CA GLU A 19 -26.48 -20.50 -14.77
C GLU A 19 -25.87 -19.17 -15.23
N TYR A 20 -25.31 -18.37 -14.31
CA TYR A 20 -24.66 -17.13 -14.68
C TYR A 20 -23.50 -17.35 -15.67
N SER A 21 -23.55 -16.64 -16.79
CA SER A 21 -22.63 -16.83 -17.92
C SER A 21 -21.16 -16.52 -17.58
N GLU A 22 -20.90 -15.60 -16.63
CA GLU A 22 -19.53 -15.27 -16.20
C GLU A 22 -19.13 -15.94 -14.86
N THR A 23 -19.79 -17.03 -14.45
CA THR A 23 -19.52 -17.73 -13.18
C THR A 23 -18.03 -18.04 -12.96
N GLU A 24 -17.32 -18.57 -13.95
CA GLU A 24 -15.89 -18.89 -13.80
C GLU A 24 -15.00 -17.65 -13.67
N LYS A 25 -15.39 -16.54 -14.32
CA LYS A 25 -14.67 -15.26 -14.18
C LYS A 25 -14.85 -14.72 -12.76
N LEU A 26 -16.09 -14.67 -12.26
CA LEU A 26 -16.41 -14.23 -10.90
C LEU A 26 -15.65 -15.07 -9.86
N LYS A 27 -15.64 -16.40 -10.02
CA LYS A 27 -14.91 -17.32 -9.13
C LYS A 27 -13.40 -17.08 -9.13
N ASN A 28 -12.80 -16.85 -10.30
CA ASN A 28 -11.37 -16.56 -10.40
C ASN A 28 -10.98 -15.26 -9.69
N TYR A 29 -11.75 -14.18 -9.90
CA TYR A 29 -11.49 -12.91 -9.25
C TYR A 29 -11.75 -12.96 -7.74
N LEU A 30 -12.83 -13.65 -7.31
CA LEU A 30 -13.12 -13.84 -5.89
C LEU A 30 -12.00 -14.63 -5.19
N LYS A 31 -11.46 -15.65 -5.86
CA LYS A 31 -10.32 -16.40 -5.34
C LYS A 31 -9.09 -15.50 -5.17
N LYS A 32 -8.72 -14.73 -6.21
CA LYS A 32 -7.59 -13.79 -6.13
C LYS A 32 -7.76 -12.79 -4.99
N TYR A 33 -8.97 -12.25 -4.83
CA TYR A 33 -9.31 -11.34 -3.76
C TYR A 33 -9.08 -11.95 -2.36
N ILE A 34 -9.51 -13.20 -2.16
CA ILE A 34 -9.31 -13.93 -0.90
C ILE A 34 -7.82 -14.21 -0.68
N ASP A 35 -7.10 -14.68 -1.70
CA ASP A 35 -5.68 -15.00 -1.62
C ASP A 35 -4.84 -13.77 -1.25
N LEU A 36 -5.09 -12.61 -1.89
CA LEU A 36 -4.41 -11.35 -1.58
C LEU A 36 -4.70 -10.85 -0.16
N ASN A 37 -5.96 -10.88 0.27
CA ASN A 37 -6.31 -10.48 1.65
C ASN A 37 -5.65 -11.39 2.70
N ASN A 38 -5.57 -12.69 2.42
CA ASN A 38 -4.88 -13.63 3.31
C ASN A 38 -3.38 -13.34 3.37
N GLU A 39 -2.72 -13.09 2.23
CA GLU A 39 -1.30 -12.75 2.18
C GLU A 39 -1.01 -11.45 2.95
N ILE A 40 -1.80 -10.41 2.72
CA ILE A 40 -1.70 -9.14 3.46
C ILE A 40 -1.87 -9.38 4.97
N GLY A 41 -2.89 -10.14 5.38
CA GLY A 41 -3.14 -10.43 6.79
C GLY A 41 -1.97 -11.17 7.46
N ILE A 42 -1.40 -12.17 6.79
CA ILE A 42 -0.23 -12.91 7.29
C ILE A 42 0.98 -11.98 7.46
N LEU A 43 1.23 -11.09 6.49
CA LEU A 43 2.35 -10.14 6.55
C LEU A 43 2.14 -9.09 7.64
N GLU A 44 0.91 -8.59 7.82
CA GLU A 44 0.57 -7.65 8.90
C GLU A 44 0.74 -8.29 10.28
N ASP A 45 0.34 -9.55 10.44
CA ASP A 45 0.56 -10.29 11.69
C ASP A 45 2.06 -10.58 11.93
N THR A 46 2.79 -10.91 10.87
CA THR A 46 4.25 -11.08 10.94
C THR A 46 4.95 -9.80 11.38
N LEU A 47 4.53 -8.63 10.88
CA LEU A 47 5.04 -7.33 11.34
C LEU A 47 4.76 -7.08 12.81
N LYS A 48 3.53 -7.35 13.28
CA LYS A 48 3.19 -7.22 14.71
C LYS A 48 4.06 -8.11 15.57
N ASP A 49 4.32 -9.34 15.14
CA ASP A 49 5.20 -10.27 15.87
C ASP A 49 6.66 -9.79 15.88
N LEU A 50 7.14 -9.20 14.78
CA LEU A 50 8.48 -8.59 14.72
C LEU A 50 8.59 -7.35 15.62
N ASP A 51 7.54 -6.55 15.73
CA ASP A 51 7.48 -5.37 16.61
C ASP A 51 7.41 -5.78 18.09
N ASN A 52 6.61 -6.79 18.43
CA ASN A 52 6.48 -7.29 19.80
C ASN A 52 7.77 -7.94 20.34
N ASN A 53 8.60 -8.51 19.46
CA ASN A 53 9.84 -9.19 19.85
C ASN A 53 11.06 -8.25 19.98
N ASN A 54 11.00 -7.01 19.46
CA ASN A 54 12.06 -6.02 19.56
C ASN A 54 11.69 -4.91 20.55
N SER A 55 12.10 -5.02 21.82
CA SER A 55 11.73 -4.06 22.90
C SER A 55 12.25 -2.62 22.71
N ASN A 56 13.02 -2.35 21.65
CA ASN A 56 13.56 -1.05 21.28
C ASN A 56 13.56 -0.94 19.74
N THR A 57 12.49 -0.50 19.10
CA THR A 57 12.59 -0.03 17.70
C THR A 57 11.60 1.08 17.43
N LEU A 58 12.08 2.11 16.72
CA LEU A 58 11.31 3.23 16.22
C LEU A 58 10.14 2.70 15.37
N ASN A 59 8.96 3.27 15.53
CA ASN A 59 7.86 3.06 14.59
C ASN A 59 8.35 3.37 13.17
N VAL A 60 7.92 2.61 12.18
CA VAL A 60 8.27 2.76 10.75
C VAL A 60 7.98 4.16 10.20
N SER A 61 6.98 4.88 10.71
CA SER A 61 6.78 6.30 10.40
C SER A 61 7.94 7.17 10.86
N ASP A 62 8.44 6.90 12.06
CA ASP A 62 9.55 7.62 12.68
C ASP A 62 10.86 7.24 11.99
N ALA A 63 10.99 6.00 11.52
CA ALA A 63 12.11 5.55 10.70
C ALA A 63 12.11 6.22 9.30
N LYS A 64 10.96 6.36 8.63
CA LYS A 64 10.83 7.12 7.36
C LYS A 64 11.19 8.58 7.54
N PHE A 65 10.69 9.22 8.60
CA PHE A 65 11.03 10.59 8.95
C PHE A 65 12.54 10.72 9.20
N LEU A 66 13.10 9.86 10.06
CA LEU A 66 14.53 9.86 10.39
C LEU A 66 15.41 9.65 9.16
N SER A 67 15.04 8.73 8.26
CA SER A 67 15.77 8.47 7.00
C SER A 67 15.78 9.69 6.08
N ASN A 68 14.63 10.37 5.93
CA ASN A 68 14.54 11.59 5.13
C ASN A 68 15.37 12.73 5.74
N GLU A 69 15.31 12.91 7.06
CA GLU A 69 16.10 13.91 7.78
C GLU A 69 17.61 13.62 7.67
N LEU A 70 18.02 12.36 7.83
CA LEU A 70 19.40 11.91 7.62
C LEU A 70 19.88 12.20 6.19
N ARG A 71 19.03 11.96 5.19
CA ARG A 71 19.36 12.30 3.80
C ARG A 71 19.53 13.80 3.60
N GLY A 72 18.67 14.61 4.22
CA GLY A 72 18.78 16.07 4.24
C GLY A 72 20.07 16.56 4.90
N TYR A 73 20.42 15.97 6.04
CA TYR A 73 21.66 16.21 6.76
C TYR A 73 22.90 15.87 5.92
N LEU A 74 22.94 14.68 5.31
CA LEU A 74 24.04 14.25 4.44
C LEU A 74 24.21 15.16 3.22
N ASN A 75 23.10 15.58 2.60
CA ASN A 75 23.13 16.53 1.49
C ASN A 75 23.70 17.89 1.92
N THR A 76 23.38 18.35 3.12
CA THR A 76 23.91 19.60 3.69
C THR A 76 25.40 19.48 3.97
N LEU A 77 25.86 18.37 4.55
CA LEU A 77 27.29 18.09 4.74
C LEU A 77 28.06 18.05 3.42
N ASN A 78 27.49 17.43 2.38
CA ASN A 78 28.12 17.38 1.04
C ASN A 78 28.26 18.78 0.43
N LYS A 79 27.24 19.64 0.57
CA LYS A 79 27.31 21.04 0.13
C LYS A 79 28.39 21.81 0.89
N LEU A 80 28.46 21.65 2.22
CA LEU A 80 29.46 22.30 3.07
C LEU A 80 30.88 21.90 2.66
N LYS A 81 31.10 20.61 2.39
CA LYS A 81 32.38 20.07 1.91
C LYS A 81 32.76 20.66 0.55
N TYR A 82 31.81 20.72 -0.37
CA TYR A 82 32.02 21.29 -1.70
C TYR A 82 32.43 22.77 -1.61
N GLN A 83 31.71 23.56 -0.81
CA GLN A 83 32.01 24.97 -0.59
C GLN A 83 33.37 25.19 0.07
N LEU A 84 33.73 24.37 1.07
CA LEU A 84 35.03 24.43 1.72
C LEU A 84 36.18 24.14 0.72
N ASN A 85 35.99 23.15 -0.15
CA ASN A 85 36.96 22.81 -1.21
C ASN A 85 37.10 23.93 -2.24
N GLU A 86 35.99 24.50 -2.70
CA GLU A 86 35.99 25.62 -3.65
C GLU A 86 36.70 26.86 -3.09
N LEU A 87 36.44 27.20 -1.83
CA LEU A 87 37.11 28.32 -1.17
C LEU A 87 38.62 28.11 -1.09
N ASN A 88 39.06 26.92 -0.70
CA ASN A 88 40.47 26.60 -0.51
C ASN A 88 41.25 26.41 -1.83
N ASN A 89 40.62 25.83 -2.86
CA ASN A 89 41.30 25.45 -4.11
C ASN A 89 41.11 26.43 -5.26
N THR A 90 39.95 27.10 -5.32
CA THR A 90 39.51 27.84 -6.53
C THR A 90 39.59 29.35 -6.32
N ASN A 91 39.40 29.84 -5.10
CA ASN A 91 39.32 31.28 -4.82
C ASN A 91 40.61 31.93 -4.28
N ASN A 92 41.75 31.21 -4.22
CA ASN A 92 42.99 31.66 -3.59
C ASN A 92 42.80 32.15 -2.12
N ILE A 93 41.72 31.71 -1.47
CA ILE A 93 41.47 31.98 -0.05
C ILE A 93 42.16 30.86 0.71
N ASN A 94 43.28 31.17 1.37
CA ASN A 94 43.91 30.22 2.27
C ASN A 94 43.05 30.04 3.52
N VAL A 95 42.21 29.01 3.52
CA VAL A 95 41.40 28.66 4.69
C VAL A 95 42.33 28.02 5.71
N VAL A 96 42.81 28.84 6.66
CA VAL A 96 43.84 28.47 7.64
C VAL A 96 43.52 27.17 8.40
N ASN A 97 42.25 26.91 8.65
CA ASN A 97 41.73 25.74 9.34
C ASN A 97 41.06 24.71 8.41
N TYR A 98 41.40 24.70 7.11
CA TYR A 98 40.79 23.80 6.12
C TYR A 98 40.82 22.33 6.55
N ASN A 99 41.97 21.85 7.02
CA ASN A 99 42.14 20.46 7.44
C ASN A 99 41.26 20.13 8.66
N GLU A 100 41.19 21.02 9.65
CA GLU A 100 40.36 20.86 10.84
C GLU A 100 38.86 20.84 10.49
N LEU A 101 38.43 21.73 9.60
CA LEU A 101 37.05 21.77 9.12
C LEU A 101 36.68 20.53 8.32
N ASN A 102 37.57 20.06 7.45
CA ASN A 102 37.36 18.84 6.66
C ASN A 102 37.28 17.60 7.55
N ASP A 103 38.09 17.52 8.61
CA ASP A 103 38.04 16.42 9.56
C ASP A 103 36.79 16.47 10.45
N CYS A 104 36.31 17.66 10.81
CA CYS A 104 35.01 17.84 11.46
C CYS A 104 33.85 17.35 10.56
N ILE A 105 33.87 17.69 9.26
CA ILE A 105 32.87 17.23 8.30
C ILE A 105 32.89 15.69 8.15
N LYS A 106 34.09 15.08 8.14
CA LYS A 106 34.22 13.61 8.09
C LYS A 106 33.61 12.96 9.34
N LYS A 107 33.97 13.44 10.54
CA LYS A 107 33.41 12.93 11.81
C LYS A 107 31.89 13.05 11.88
N MET A 108 31.33 14.13 11.34
CA MET A 108 29.89 14.34 11.24
C MET A 108 29.20 13.38 10.26
N ARG A 109 29.91 12.92 9.24
CA ARG A 109 29.39 11.95 8.26
C ARG A 109 29.32 10.53 8.82
N ASP A 110 30.20 10.18 9.75
CA ASP A 110 30.32 8.83 10.32
C ASP A 110 29.28 8.53 11.42
N ILE A 111 28.20 9.33 11.50
CA ILE A 111 27.04 9.01 12.35
C ILE A 111 26.32 7.80 11.73
N ILE A 112 26.61 6.62 12.27
CA ILE A 112 25.95 5.37 11.91
C ILE A 112 24.72 5.21 12.80
N ILE A 113 23.53 5.39 12.24
CA ILE A 113 22.29 4.96 12.90
C ILE A 113 22.04 3.52 12.44
N ASN A 114 22.22 2.57 13.35
CA ASN A 114 21.94 1.17 13.08
C ASN A 114 20.42 0.95 13.14
N VAL A 115 19.76 0.96 11.98
CA VAL A 115 18.34 0.61 11.85
C VAL A 115 18.29 -0.75 11.16
N ASP A 116 18.53 -1.80 11.94
CA ASP A 116 18.52 -3.20 11.45
C ASP A 116 17.05 -3.69 11.32
N ASP A 117 16.24 -2.93 10.58
CA ASP A 117 14.81 -3.19 10.29
C ASP A 117 14.58 -3.47 8.80
N SER A 118 15.60 -3.90 8.05
CA SER A 118 15.50 -4.16 6.60
C SER A 118 14.38 -5.16 6.27
N LEU A 119 14.20 -6.19 7.09
CA LEU A 119 13.12 -7.16 6.93
C LEU A 119 11.73 -6.51 7.13
N LYS A 120 11.57 -5.63 8.11
CA LYS A 120 10.30 -4.92 8.33
C LYS A 120 9.99 -4.00 7.15
N TRP A 121 11.02 -3.34 6.60
CA TRP A 121 10.89 -2.51 5.42
C TRP A 121 10.46 -3.31 4.19
N ASP A 122 11.06 -4.47 3.96
CA ASP A 122 10.69 -5.36 2.85
C ASP A 122 9.25 -5.86 2.99
N ILE A 123 8.83 -6.24 4.20
CA ILE A 123 7.44 -6.66 4.46
C ILE A 123 6.47 -5.49 4.24
N HIS A 124 6.80 -4.27 4.69
CA HIS A 124 5.97 -3.09 4.45
C HIS A 124 5.79 -2.78 2.97
N ASN A 125 6.88 -2.77 2.19
CA ASN A 125 6.79 -2.51 0.75
C ASN A 125 5.95 -3.60 0.06
N ARG A 126 6.11 -4.86 0.48
CA ARG A 126 5.32 -5.96 -0.06
C ARG A 126 3.83 -5.80 0.24
N ILE A 127 3.46 -5.38 1.45
CA ILE A 127 2.06 -5.08 1.79
C ILE A 127 1.52 -3.94 0.91
N ASP A 128 2.28 -2.87 0.69
CA ASP A 128 1.85 -1.76 -0.15
C ASP A 128 1.62 -2.20 -1.61
N GLU A 129 2.51 -3.03 -2.17
CA GLU A 129 2.32 -3.63 -3.50
C GLU A 129 1.06 -4.49 -3.58
N LEU A 130 0.85 -5.37 -2.59
CA LEU A 130 -0.33 -6.24 -2.52
C LEU A 130 -1.63 -5.43 -2.37
N LYS A 131 -1.61 -4.31 -1.63
CA LYS A 131 -2.78 -3.42 -1.49
C LYS A 131 -3.14 -2.75 -2.82
N ASN A 132 -2.14 -2.34 -3.61
CA ASN A 132 -2.40 -1.79 -4.95
C ASN A 132 -2.96 -2.87 -5.91
N GLU A 133 -2.45 -4.11 -5.83
CA GLU A 133 -3.00 -5.23 -6.60
C GLU A 133 -4.44 -5.54 -6.17
N LEU A 134 -4.70 -5.53 -4.85
CA LEU A 134 -6.03 -5.77 -4.28
C LEU A 134 -7.04 -4.75 -4.78
N GLU A 135 -6.69 -3.46 -4.82
CA GLU A 135 -7.56 -2.40 -5.35
C GLU A 135 -7.98 -2.70 -6.79
N THR A 136 -7.04 -3.14 -7.64
CA THR A 136 -7.35 -3.51 -9.03
C THR A 136 -8.32 -4.70 -9.09
N ILE A 137 -8.15 -5.70 -8.22
CA ILE A 137 -9.03 -6.86 -8.15
C ILE A 137 -10.42 -6.49 -7.60
N GLU A 138 -10.50 -5.58 -6.65
CA GLU A 138 -11.77 -5.06 -6.11
C GLU A 138 -12.58 -4.37 -7.22
N TRP A 139 -11.96 -3.49 -7.99
CA TRP A 139 -12.60 -2.81 -9.13
C TRP A 139 -13.15 -3.81 -10.16
N GLU A 140 -12.39 -4.84 -10.50
CA GLU A 140 -12.84 -5.89 -11.44
C GLU A 140 -14.02 -6.70 -10.87
N LEU A 141 -14.00 -7.01 -9.58
CA LEU A 141 -15.13 -7.67 -8.92
C LEU A 141 -16.38 -6.81 -8.92
N GLU A 142 -16.26 -5.52 -8.63
CA GLU A 142 -17.38 -4.58 -8.68
C GLU A 142 -18.00 -4.54 -10.09
N LEU A 143 -17.18 -4.42 -11.12
CA LEU A 143 -17.64 -4.42 -12.52
C LEU A 143 -18.40 -5.70 -12.88
N ILE A 144 -17.90 -6.88 -12.48
CA ILE A 144 -18.58 -8.15 -12.74
C ILE A 144 -19.95 -8.16 -12.04
N ILE A 145 -20.02 -7.76 -10.78
CA ILE A 145 -21.28 -7.75 -10.03
C ILE A 145 -22.30 -6.75 -10.61
N LEU A 146 -21.84 -5.58 -11.07
CA LEU A 146 -22.70 -4.60 -11.71
C LEU A 146 -23.26 -5.12 -13.02
N ASN A 147 -22.41 -5.74 -13.84
CA ASN A 147 -22.84 -6.35 -15.10
C ASN A 147 -23.86 -7.46 -14.86
N TYR A 148 -23.68 -8.26 -13.80
CA TYR A 148 -24.70 -9.22 -13.36
C TYR A 148 -26.04 -8.53 -13.07
N GLY A 149 -26.03 -7.48 -12.25
CA GLY A 149 -27.25 -6.74 -11.90
C GLY A 149 -27.95 -6.10 -13.10
N LEU A 150 -27.19 -5.47 -14.01
CA LEU A 150 -27.73 -4.86 -15.22
C LEU A 150 -28.38 -5.90 -16.15
N GLN A 151 -27.74 -7.06 -16.34
CA GLN A 151 -28.29 -8.14 -17.14
C GLN A 151 -29.55 -8.75 -16.53
N LYS A 152 -29.58 -8.92 -15.21
CA LYS A 152 -30.68 -9.60 -14.52
C LYS A 152 -31.92 -8.73 -14.37
N PHE A 153 -31.75 -7.42 -14.22
CA PHE A 153 -32.84 -6.50 -13.87
C PHE A 153 -33.23 -5.51 -14.98
N GLU A 154 -32.62 -5.62 -16.17
CA GLU A 154 -32.90 -4.74 -17.33
C GLU A 154 -32.95 -3.24 -16.94
N ILE A 155 -32.03 -2.80 -16.08
CA ILE A 155 -32.03 -1.44 -15.54
C ILE A 155 -31.47 -0.48 -16.60
N ASP A 156 -32.33 0.43 -17.08
CA ASP A 156 -31.92 1.52 -17.98
C ASP A 156 -31.03 2.51 -17.22
N ASN A 157 -29.86 2.79 -17.78
CA ASN A 157 -28.73 3.48 -17.14
C ASN A 157 -28.95 5.00 -16.99
N ASN A 158 -30.03 5.40 -16.31
CA ASN A 158 -30.32 6.80 -16.04
C ASN A 158 -29.50 7.27 -14.83
N ASN A 159 -28.43 8.01 -15.14
CA ASN A 159 -27.50 8.73 -14.25
C ASN A 159 -28.02 8.94 -12.82
N ASN A 160 -27.58 8.10 -11.89
CA ASN A 160 -27.69 8.32 -10.45
C ASN A 160 -26.43 7.80 -9.77
N GLU A 161 -25.79 8.63 -8.94
CA GLU A 161 -24.69 8.20 -8.04
C GLU A 161 -25.15 7.07 -7.11
N GLU A 162 -26.46 6.90 -6.90
CA GLU A 162 -27.09 5.83 -6.13
C GLU A 162 -27.31 4.53 -6.92
N LEU A 163 -26.99 4.48 -8.22
CA LEU A 163 -27.27 3.32 -9.07
C LEU A 163 -26.54 2.06 -8.59
N TYR A 164 -25.31 2.21 -8.09
CA TYR A 164 -24.50 1.11 -7.58
C TYR A 164 -25.13 0.47 -6.34
N ASP A 165 -25.44 1.27 -5.32
CA ASP A 165 -26.10 0.78 -4.10
C ASP A 165 -27.49 0.22 -4.42
N TYR A 166 -28.23 0.83 -5.35
CA TYR A 166 -29.51 0.32 -5.81
C TYR A 166 -29.41 -1.05 -6.48
N ILE A 167 -28.43 -1.25 -7.38
CA ILE A 167 -28.19 -2.53 -8.04
C ILE A 167 -27.80 -3.59 -7.00
N TYR A 168 -26.89 -3.27 -6.08
CA TYR A 168 -26.50 -4.20 -5.02
C TYR A 168 -27.68 -4.62 -4.15
N GLN A 169 -28.53 -3.67 -3.73
CA GLN A 169 -29.74 -3.98 -2.97
C GLN A 169 -30.71 -4.84 -3.76
N LYS A 170 -30.88 -4.59 -5.07
CA LYS A 170 -31.72 -5.41 -5.95
C LYS A 170 -31.21 -6.84 -6.10
N ILE A 171 -29.90 -7.02 -6.29
CA ILE A 171 -29.25 -8.34 -6.33
C ILE A 171 -29.54 -9.09 -5.03
N ILE A 172 -29.29 -8.46 -3.88
CA ILE A 172 -29.51 -9.08 -2.56
C ILE A 172 -30.98 -9.45 -2.37
N GLN A 173 -31.92 -8.57 -2.73
CA GLN A 173 -33.35 -8.83 -2.62
C GLN A 173 -33.79 -10.00 -3.50
N HIS A 174 -33.43 -10.00 -4.78
CA HIS A 174 -33.79 -11.04 -5.73
C HIS A 174 -33.27 -12.41 -5.29
N LEU A 175 -31.96 -12.47 -4.99
CA LEU A 175 -31.32 -13.71 -4.57
C LEU A 175 -31.88 -14.21 -3.23
N ASN A 176 -32.32 -13.35 -2.32
CA ASN A 176 -32.92 -13.78 -1.06
C ASN A 176 -34.42 -14.13 -1.12
N GLN A 177 -35.15 -13.64 -2.12
CA GLN A 177 -36.59 -13.91 -2.28
C GLN A 177 -36.92 -15.25 -2.95
N GLU A 178 -35.99 -15.87 -3.68
CA GLU A 178 -36.20 -17.21 -4.30
C GLU A 178 -36.24 -18.37 -3.29
N ASN A 179 -36.26 -18.09 -1.98
CA ASN A 179 -36.41 -19.07 -0.90
C ASN A 179 -37.83 -19.07 -0.26
N GLY A 180 -38.84 -18.60 -0.99
CA GLY A 180 -40.26 -18.67 -0.60
C GLY A 180 -41.01 -19.78 -1.30
#